data_AF-A0A1I3M243-F1
#
_entry.id   AF-A0A1I3M243-F1
#
_cell.length_a   1.000
_cell.length_b   1.000
_cell.length_c   1.000
_cell.angle_alpha   90.00
_cell.angle_beta   90.00
_cell.angle_gamma   90.00
#
_symmetry.space_group_name_H-M   'P 1'
#
loop_
_entity.id
_entity.type
_entity.pdbx_description
1 polymer ?
#
loop_
_entity_poly.entity_id
_entity_poly.type
_entity_poly.pdbx_seq_one_letter_code
_entity_poly.pdbx_strand_id
1 'polypeptide(L)'
;MSKKRILSLTKRKEMIASHGSRSQVRQCQLLNLARSTYYYQPQPIINADLVLLRMMDEQYLKTPQYGSRSLLPGFSARESC
;
A
#
# COMPACT_ATOMS: atom_id res chain seq x y z
N MET A 1 -27.62 10.71 2.77
CA MET A 1 -26.94 9.69 3.60
C MET A 1 -26.92 8.35 2.86
N SER A 2 -25.77 7.96 2.31
CA SER A 2 -25.68 6.83 1.37
C SER A 2 -25.65 5.50 2.11
N LYS A 3 -26.78 4.75 2.06
CA LYS A 3 -26.98 3.39 2.59
C LYS A 3 -26.01 2.33 2.01
N LYS A 4 -24.98 2.70 1.24
CA LYS A 4 -24.10 1.78 0.49
C LYS A 4 -22.87 1.30 1.26
N ARG A 5 -22.74 1.66 2.53
CA ARG A 5 -21.61 1.28 3.41
C ARG A 5 -21.95 0.16 4.39
N ILE A 6 -22.96 -0.66 4.07
CA ILE A 6 -23.42 -1.77 4.93
C ILE A 6 -22.53 -3.02 4.76
N LEU A 7 -21.93 -3.21 3.57
CA LEU A 7 -21.05 -4.35 3.31
C LEU A 7 -19.57 -4.04 3.62
N SER A 8 -18.88 -5.03 4.18
CA SER A 8 -17.44 -5.00 4.39
C SER A 8 -16.67 -4.84 3.07
N LEU A 9 -15.43 -4.36 3.17
CA LEU A 9 -14.55 -4.21 2.01
C LEU A 9 -14.30 -5.56 1.32
N THR A 10 -14.05 -6.61 2.12
CA THR A 10 -13.80 -7.97 1.63
C THR A 10 -14.97 -8.50 0.82
N LYS A 11 -16.20 -8.35 1.34
CA LYS A 11 -17.41 -8.79 0.65
C LYS A 11 -17.61 -8.06 -0.68
N ARG A 12 -17.33 -6.76 -0.73
CA ARG A 12 -17.40 -5.98 -1.97
C ARG A 12 -16.35 -6.41 -2.99
N LYS A 13 -15.14 -6.81 -2.56
CA LYS A 13 -14.10 -7.36 -3.46
C LYS A 13 -14.50 -8.71 -4.04
N GLU A 14 -15.06 -9.61 -3.24
CA GLU A 14 -15.56 -10.93 -3.69
C GLU A 14 -16.62 -10.79 -4.78
N MET A 15 -17.56 -9.85 -4.62
CA MET A 15 -18.61 -9.61 -5.60
C MET A 15 -18.06 -9.21 -6.98
N ILE A 16 -16.92 -8.51 -7.03
CA ILE A 16 -16.29 -8.10 -8.30
C ILE A 16 -15.62 -9.28 -9.00
N ALA A 17 -15.02 -10.20 -8.23
CA ALA A 17 -14.37 -11.39 -8.77
C ALA A 17 -15.37 -12.39 -9.35
N SER A 18 -16.60 -12.44 -8.82
CA SER A 18 -17.62 -13.42 -9.21
C SER A 18 -18.29 -13.15 -10.57
N HIS A 19 -18.18 -11.95 -11.15
CA HIS A 19 -18.90 -11.58 -12.37
C HIS A 19 -17.94 -11.39 -13.56
N GLY A 20 -17.57 -12.49 -14.21
CA GLY A 20 -16.62 -12.52 -15.34
C GLY A 20 -17.10 -11.87 -16.66
N SER A 21 -18.38 -11.51 -16.78
CA SER A 21 -18.95 -10.95 -18.02
C SER A 21 -18.92 -9.42 -18.11
N ARG A 22 -18.67 -8.70 -17.00
CA ARG A 22 -18.68 -7.22 -16.95
C ARG A 22 -17.29 -6.67 -16.62
N SER A 23 -16.95 -5.50 -17.15
CA SER A 23 -15.67 -4.86 -16.84
C SER A 23 -15.55 -4.52 -15.34
N GLN A 24 -14.42 -4.85 -14.73
CA GLN A 24 -14.13 -4.60 -13.31
C GLN A 24 -14.30 -3.13 -12.92
N VAL A 25 -14.03 -2.20 -13.85
CA VAL A 25 -14.22 -0.76 -13.67
C VAL A 25 -15.69 -0.41 -13.42
N ARG A 26 -16.61 -0.95 -14.23
CA ARG A 26 -18.06 -0.72 -14.05
C ARG A 26 -18.55 -1.35 -12.75
N GLN A 27 -18.03 -2.51 -12.38
CA GLN A 27 -18.38 -3.17 -11.12
C GLN A 27 -17.94 -2.35 -9.89
N CYS A 28 -16.73 -1.80 -9.92
CA CYS A 28 -16.25 -0.88 -8.87
C CYS A 28 -17.13 0.37 -8.74
N GLN A 29 -17.55 0.95 -9.87
CA GLN A 29 -18.46 2.12 -9.89
C GLN A 29 -19.83 1.78 -9.28
N LEU A 30 -20.41 0.64 -9.64
CA LEU A 30 -21.69 0.18 -9.09
C LEU A 30 -21.61 0.00 -7.56
N LEU A 31 -20.54 -0.62 -7.08
CA LEU A 31 -20.29 -0.90 -5.65
C LEU A 31 -19.73 0.29 -4.87
N ASN A 32 -19.55 1.46 -5.52
CA ASN A 32 -18.91 2.64 -4.94
C ASN A 32 -17.57 2.30 -4.25
N LEU A 33 -16.76 1.48 -4.94
CA LEU A 33 -15.43 1.07 -4.51
C LEU A 33 -14.38 1.85 -5.33
N ALA A 34 -13.38 2.41 -4.66
CA ALA A 34 -12.24 2.98 -5.35
C ALA A 34 -11.42 1.87 -6.04
N ARG A 35 -11.02 2.11 -7.28
CA ARG A 35 -10.24 1.13 -8.07
C ARG A 35 -8.93 0.76 -7.37
N SER A 36 -8.25 1.74 -6.76
CA SER A 36 -7.03 1.52 -5.99
C SER A 36 -7.24 0.49 -4.88
N THR A 37 -8.37 0.57 -4.19
CA THR A 37 -8.71 -0.38 -3.13
C THR A 37 -8.96 -1.79 -3.66
N TYR A 38 -9.56 -1.93 -4.85
CA TYR A 38 -9.75 -3.23 -5.50
C TYR A 38 -8.41 -3.88 -5.88
N TYR A 39 -7.53 -3.14 -6.55
CA TYR A 39 -6.23 -3.64 -7.00
C TYR A 39 -5.24 -3.88 -5.85
N TYR A 40 -5.36 -3.14 -4.75
CA TYR A 40 -4.47 -3.32 -3.61
C TYR A 40 -4.65 -4.70 -2.98
N GLN A 41 -3.58 -5.49 -3.01
CA GLN A 41 -3.43 -6.71 -2.24
C GLN A 41 -2.56 -6.42 -1.02
N PRO A 42 -3.03 -6.74 0.21
CA PRO A 42 -2.21 -6.54 1.39
C PRO A 42 -0.97 -7.44 1.31
N GLN A 43 0.20 -6.83 1.44
CA GLN A 43 1.47 -7.54 1.51
C GLN A 43 1.97 -7.56 2.95
N PRO A 44 2.44 -8.70 3.47
CA PRO A 44 3.08 -8.75 4.77
C PRO A 44 4.42 -8.00 4.71
N ILE A 45 4.77 -7.31 5.80
CA ILE A 45 6.06 -6.64 5.94
C ILE A 45 7.06 -7.67 6.47
N ILE A 46 8.22 -7.80 5.84
CA ILE A 46 9.30 -8.69 6.32
C ILE A 46 10.17 -7.98 7.38
N ASN A 47 10.86 -8.77 8.22
CA ASN A 47 11.70 -8.21 9.28
C ASN A 47 12.82 -7.29 8.74
N ALA A 48 13.37 -7.59 7.56
CA ALA A 48 14.38 -6.75 6.91
C ALA A 48 13.84 -5.34 6.63
N ASP A 49 12.61 -5.23 6.12
CA ASP A 49 11.94 -3.94 5.88
C ASP A 49 11.72 -3.18 7.18
N LEU A 50 11.36 -3.85 8.27
CA LEU A 50 11.21 -3.21 9.59
C LEU A 50 12.53 -2.64 10.10
N VAL A 51 13.64 -3.37 9.91
CA VAL A 51 14.99 -2.87 10.25
C VAL A 51 15.34 -1.67 9.38
N LEU A 52 15.10 -1.75 8.07
CA LEU A 52 15.33 -0.65 7.14
C LEU A 52 14.54 0.61 7.54
N LEU A 53 13.25 0.46 7.85
CA LEU A 53 12.39 1.56 8.30
C LEU A 53 12.93 2.20 9.59
N ARG A 54 13.35 1.40 10.57
CA ARG A 54 13.98 1.91 11.80
C ARG A 54 15.26 2.70 11.52
N MET A 55 16.09 2.21 10.61
CA MET A 55 17.33 2.90 10.21
C MET A 55 17.03 4.23 9.51
N MET A 56 15.98 4.29 8.69
CA MET A 56 15.52 5.54 8.07
C MET A 56 15.08 6.56 9.12
N ASP A 57 14.30 6.13 10.10
CA ASP A 57 13.84 6.99 11.21
C ASP A 57 15.01 7.51 12.04
N GLU A 58 15.97 6.65 12.40
CA GLU A 58 17.17 7.07 13.14
C GLU A 58 17.99 8.11 12.37
N GLN A 59 18.16 7.93 11.06
CA GLN A 59 18.93 8.87 10.24
C GLN A 59 18.21 10.21 10.10
N TYR A 60 16.88 10.21 10.03
CA TYR A 60 16.08 11.43 10.02
C TYR A 60 16.26 12.24 11.31
N LEU A 61 16.27 11.57 12.47
CA LEU A 61 16.51 12.22 13.76
C LEU A 61 17.95 12.74 13.91
N LYS A 62 18.94 12.00 13.38
CA LYS A 62 20.35 12.42 13.41
C LYS A 62 20.62 13.61 12.49
N THR A 63 19.98 13.64 11.32
CA THR A 63 20.20 14.67 10.30
C THR A 63 18.89 15.24 9.78
N PRO A 64 18.21 16.13 10.54
CA PRO A 64 16.91 16.69 10.15
C PRO A 64 17.00 17.61 8.92
N GLN A 65 18.21 18.03 8.55
CA GLN A 65 18.49 18.86 7.38
C GLN A 65 18.57 18.04 6.07
N TYR A 66 18.69 16.72 6.16
CA TYR A 66 18.95 15.88 4.99
C TYR A 66 17.64 15.50 4.31
N GLY A 67 17.55 15.81 3.01
CA GLY A 67 16.45 15.37 2.16
C GLY A 67 16.59 13.89 1.77
N SER A 68 15.53 13.33 1.19
CA SER A 68 15.47 11.91 0.79
C SER A 68 16.64 11.45 -0.08
N ARG A 69 17.11 12.31 -1.00
CA ARG A 69 18.25 12.01 -1.88
C ARG A 69 19.59 11.89 -1.14
N SER A 70 19.75 12.60 -0.03
CA SER A 70 20.96 12.57 0.80
C SER A 70 21.02 11.34 1.71
N LEU A 71 19.88 10.67 1.92
CA LEU A 71 19.80 9.44 2.70
C LEU A 71 20.27 8.22 1.87
N LEU A 72 20.00 8.20 0.56
CA LEU A 72 20.27 7.07 -0.35
C LEU A 72 21.72 6.51 -0.30
N PRO A 73 22.80 7.33 -0.30
CA PRO A 73 24.17 6.82 -0.33
C PRO A 73 24.55 6.01 0.92
N GLY A 74 23.95 6.34 2.08
CA GLY A 74 24.21 5.63 3.34
C GLY A 74 23.55 4.26 3.43
N PHE A 75 22.52 4.01 2.61
CA PHE A 75 21.81 2.73 2.55
C PHE A 75 22.42 1.77 1.53
N SER A 76 22.89 2.26 0.38
CA SER A 76 23.43 1.38 -0.70
C SER A 76 24.81 0.79 -0.41
N ALA A 77 25.54 1.28 0.61
CA ALA A 77 26.92 0.89 0.88
C ALA A 77 27.07 -0.24 1.92
N ARG A 78 25.97 -0.73 2.51
CA ARG A 78 26.00 -1.69 3.63
C ARG A 78 25.48 -3.09 3.29
N GLU A 79 24.90 -3.28 2.12
CA GLU A 79 24.35 -4.57 1.67
C GLU A 79 25.29 -5.37 0.76
N SER A 80 26.45 -4.79 0.40
CA SER A 80 27.49 -5.47 -0.38
C SER A 80 28.69 -5.75 0.51
N CYS A 81 28.94 -7.04 0.76
CA CYS A 81 30.20 -7.55 1.26
C CYS A 81 31.37 -7.17 0.35
#